data_AF-A0A1H8FAV7-F1
#
_entry.id   AF-A0A1H8FAV7-F1
#
_cell.length_a   1.000
_cell.length_b   1.000
_cell.length_c   1.000
_cell.angle_alpha   90.00
_cell.angle_beta   90.00
_cell.angle_gamma   90.00
#
_symmetry.space_group_name_H-M   'P 1'
#
loop_
_entity.id
_entity.type
_entity.pdbx_description
1 polymer ?
#
loop_
_entity_poly.entity_id
_entity_poly.type
_entity_poly.pdbx_seq_one_letter_code
_entity_poly.pdbx_strand_id
1 'polypeptide(L)'
;MADCITKNILDKNYTLGIAKEFEKERSSEKDFLIITNNSKIEKEFSNIILVDGDFKDVLKKTRDMVHIGYKMISYPLAASIRMMYSPTRSILISANPQEVDEISMEIIDDSIQKYDITMGQRNVDVRNRKDYEIIDYDLIISAIKENGFMKCINKI
;
A
#
# COMPACT_ATOMS: atom_id res chain seq x y z
N MET A 1 13.15 44.48 -1.19
CA MET A 1 13.12 43.25 -0.38
C MET A 1 11.89 43.36 0.51
N ALA A 2 11.00 42.36 0.45
CA ALA A 2 9.62 42.35 0.98
C ALA A 2 8.58 43.13 0.15
N ASP A 3 8.21 42.65 -1.06
CA ASP A 3 6.91 43.05 -1.66
C ASP A 3 6.37 42.16 -2.81
N CYS A 4 6.56 40.83 -2.76
CA CYS A 4 6.02 39.96 -3.83
C CYS A 4 5.29 38.69 -3.36
N ILE A 5 5.16 38.44 -2.05
CA ILE A 5 4.65 37.14 -1.56
C ILE A 5 3.18 37.19 -1.11
N THR A 6 2.58 38.36 -0.83
CA THR A 6 1.30 38.38 -0.10
C THR A 6 0.10 38.92 -0.88
N LYS A 7 0.02 38.68 -2.19
CA LYS A 7 -1.17 39.07 -2.98
C LYS A 7 -1.79 38.03 -3.91
N ASN A 8 -1.37 36.77 -3.85
CA ASN A 8 -1.93 35.70 -4.71
C ASN A 8 -2.59 34.54 -3.95
N ILE A 9 -3.17 34.79 -2.76
CA ILE A 9 -3.74 33.73 -1.91
C ILE A 9 -5.28 33.57 -2.03
N LEU A 10 -5.99 34.38 -2.82
CA LEU A 10 -7.46 34.33 -2.85
C LEU A 10 -8.08 34.36 -4.25
N ASP A 11 -7.66 33.44 -5.12
CA ASP A 11 -8.46 33.08 -6.30
C ASP A 11 -8.88 31.61 -6.20
N LYS A 12 -10.18 31.37 -5.93
CA LYS A 12 -10.78 30.03 -5.87
C LYS A 12 -10.52 29.21 -7.14
N ASN A 13 -10.33 29.88 -8.28
CA ASN A 13 -10.08 29.26 -9.58
C ASN A 13 -8.64 28.73 -9.73
N TYR A 14 -7.66 29.31 -9.03
CA TYR A 14 -6.27 28.81 -9.04
C TYR A 14 -6.17 27.48 -8.30
N THR A 15 -6.83 27.37 -7.14
CA THR A 15 -6.87 26.13 -6.35
C THR A 15 -7.60 25.02 -7.09
N LEU A 16 -8.68 25.34 -7.82
CA LEU A 16 -9.42 24.40 -8.68
C LEU A 16 -8.61 23.98 -9.91
N GLY A 17 -7.84 24.89 -10.50
CA GLY A 17 -6.91 24.60 -11.60
C GLY A 17 -5.81 23.64 -11.15
N ILE A 18 -5.14 23.94 -10.04
CA ILE A 18 -4.14 23.06 -9.42
C ILE A 18 -4.76 21.70 -9.07
N ALA A 19 -5.93 21.67 -8.42
CA ALA A 19 -6.59 20.41 -8.08
C ALA A 19 -6.93 19.57 -9.33
N LYS A 20 -7.37 20.21 -10.42
CA LYS A 20 -7.66 19.53 -11.70
C LYS A 20 -6.39 19.08 -12.43
N GLU A 21 -5.31 19.86 -12.40
CA GLU A 21 -4.00 19.47 -12.94
C GLU A 21 -3.44 18.27 -12.14
N PHE A 22 -3.54 18.30 -10.81
CA PHE A 22 -3.19 17.20 -9.91
C PHE A 22 -4.03 15.94 -10.12
N GLU A 23 -5.34 16.07 -10.41
CA GLU A 23 -6.21 14.93 -10.73
C GLU A 23 -5.95 14.37 -12.14
N LYS A 24 -5.55 15.23 -13.09
CA LYS A 24 -5.25 14.85 -14.48
C LYS A 24 -3.90 14.15 -14.61
N GLU A 25 -2.87 14.55 -13.85
CA GLU A 25 -1.60 13.82 -13.75
C GLU A 25 -1.76 12.45 -13.07
N ARG A 26 -2.76 12.30 -12.19
CA ARG A 26 -3.05 11.05 -11.47
C ARG A 26 -3.55 9.89 -12.35
N SER A 27 -3.88 10.16 -13.62
CA SER A 27 -4.63 9.22 -14.48
C SER A 27 -3.80 8.49 -15.56
N SER A 28 -2.46 8.57 -15.59
CA SER A 28 -1.71 7.90 -16.68
C SER A 28 -0.49 7.03 -16.34
N GLU A 29 -0.09 6.87 -15.08
CA GLU A 29 0.80 5.78 -14.67
C GLU A 29 0.35 5.25 -13.30
N LYS A 30 -0.11 3.99 -13.26
CA LYS A 30 -0.50 3.37 -11.99
C LYS A 30 0.76 3.07 -11.21
N ASP A 31 1.16 4.01 -10.37
CA ASP A 31 2.42 4.07 -9.63
C ASP A 31 2.73 2.91 -8.65
N PHE A 32 1.79 1.99 -8.47
CA PHE A 32 1.88 0.87 -7.55
C PHE A 32 0.94 -0.26 -7.98
N LEU A 33 1.19 -1.46 -7.49
CA LEU A 33 0.24 -2.58 -7.48
C LEU A 33 -0.11 -2.93 -6.03
N ILE A 34 -1.34 -3.41 -5.80
CA ILE A 34 -1.77 -3.91 -4.50
C ILE A 34 -1.90 -5.43 -4.57
N ILE A 35 -1.12 -6.17 -3.80
CA ILE A 35 -1.33 -7.60 -3.59
C ILE A 35 -2.33 -7.75 -2.45
N THR A 36 -3.46 -8.41 -2.66
CA THR A 36 -4.55 -8.42 -1.69
C THR A 36 -5.45 -9.65 -1.79
N ASN A 37 -6.04 -10.06 -0.67
CA ASN A 37 -7.18 -10.97 -0.60
C ASN A 37 -8.43 -10.30 0.02
N ASN A 38 -8.42 -8.97 0.10
CA ASN A 38 -9.46 -8.14 0.70
C ASN A 38 -10.54 -7.80 -0.35
N SER A 39 -11.76 -8.27 -0.12
CA SER A 39 -12.85 -8.10 -1.09
C SER A 39 -13.32 -6.65 -1.26
N LYS A 40 -13.02 -5.77 -0.29
CA LYS A 40 -13.31 -4.34 -0.40
C LYS A 40 -12.34 -3.65 -1.37
N ILE A 41 -11.05 -3.98 -1.28
CA ILE A 41 -10.04 -3.44 -2.19
C ILE A 41 -10.28 -3.95 -3.61
N GLU A 42 -10.64 -5.24 -3.75
CA GLU A 42 -10.96 -5.84 -5.04
C GLU A 42 -12.04 -5.05 -5.81
N LYS A 43 -13.06 -4.55 -5.10
CA LYS A 43 -14.18 -3.80 -5.70
C LYS A 43 -13.81 -2.38 -6.08
N GLU A 44 -12.83 -1.77 -5.42
CA GLU A 44 -12.53 -0.35 -5.53
C GLU A 44 -11.28 -0.05 -6.38
N PHE A 45 -10.38 -1.02 -6.52
CA PHE A 45 -9.10 -0.85 -7.22
C PHE A 45 -8.98 -1.76 -8.44
N SER A 46 -8.37 -1.23 -9.51
CA SER A 46 -8.11 -1.99 -10.75
C SER A 46 -6.65 -2.40 -10.94
N ASN A 47 -5.75 -1.95 -10.07
CA ASN A 47 -4.32 -2.30 -10.05
C ASN A 47 -4.02 -3.26 -8.90
N ILE A 48 -4.65 -4.41 -8.94
CA ILE A 48 -4.53 -5.42 -7.90
C ILE A 48 -3.98 -6.73 -8.45
N ILE A 49 -3.32 -7.47 -7.58
CA ILE A 49 -3.07 -8.90 -7.72
C ILE A 49 -3.93 -9.56 -6.64
N LEU A 50 -5.03 -10.18 -7.06
CA LEU A 50 -5.90 -10.89 -6.16
C LEU A 50 -5.26 -12.22 -5.75
N VAL A 51 -5.26 -12.50 -4.45
CA VAL A 51 -4.72 -13.72 -3.86
C VAL A 51 -5.87 -14.51 -3.26
N ASP A 52 -5.95 -15.79 -3.62
CA ASP A 52 -6.80 -16.75 -2.93
C ASP A 52 -6.06 -17.27 -1.67
N GLY A 53 -6.78 -17.38 -0.56
CA GLY A 53 -6.21 -17.75 0.74
C GLY A 53 -6.23 -16.63 1.78
N ASP A 54 -5.29 -16.69 2.73
CA ASP A 54 -5.24 -15.80 3.90
C ASP A 54 -4.06 -14.81 3.89
N PHE A 55 -3.80 -14.16 5.02
CA PHE A 55 -2.66 -13.25 5.20
C PHE A 55 -1.34 -13.92 4.76
N LYS A 56 -1.07 -15.16 5.18
CA LYS A 56 0.19 -15.83 4.84
C LYS A 56 0.33 -16.02 3.33
N ASP A 57 -0.76 -16.30 2.62
CA ASP A 57 -0.71 -16.46 1.17
C ASP A 57 -0.44 -15.12 0.46
N VAL A 58 -0.96 -14.00 0.98
CA VAL A 58 -0.60 -12.66 0.52
C VAL A 58 0.90 -12.38 0.75
N LEU A 59 1.47 -12.79 1.89
CA LEU A 59 2.90 -12.67 2.15
C LEU A 59 3.74 -13.49 1.16
N LYS A 60 3.37 -14.76 0.92
CA LYS A 60 4.06 -15.61 -0.06
C LYS A 60 4.00 -15.02 -1.46
N LYS A 61 2.82 -14.55 -1.88
CA LYS A 61 2.68 -13.91 -3.20
C LYS A 61 3.55 -12.67 -3.30
N THR A 62 3.59 -11.85 -2.23
CA THR A 62 4.46 -10.68 -2.16
C THR A 62 5.92 -11.06 -2.30
N ARG A 63 6.38 -12.10 -1.59
CA ARG A 63 7.75 -12.62 -1.72
C ARG A 63 8.06 -12.99 -3.16
N ASP A 64 7.17 -13.75 -3.81
CA ASP A 64 7.38 -14.16 -5.20
C ASP A 64 7.50 -12.96 -6.15
N MET A 65 6.69 -11.91 -5.94
CA MET A 65 6.77 -10.66 -6.72
C MET A 65 8.08 -9.89 -6.43
N VAL A 66 8.50 -9.82 -5.17
CA VAL A 66 9.74 -9.13 -4.80
C VAL A 66 10.97 -9.81 -5.42
N HIS A 67 11.00 -11.15 -5.41
CA HIS A 67 12.09 -11.93 -6.00
C HIS A 67 12.22 -11.78 -7.52
N ILE A 68 11.15 -11.38 -8.23
CA ILE A 68 11.20 -11.06 -9.66
C ILE A 68 11.47 -9.57 -9.94
N GLY A 69 11.83 -8.78 -8.92
CA GLY A 69 12.28 -7.40 -9.04
C GLY A 69 11.27 -6.34 -8.64
N TYR A 70 10.11 -6.69 -8.08
CA TYR A 70 9.20 -5.67 -7.54
C TYR A 70 9.71 -5.13 -6.20
N LYS A 71 9.58 -3.83 -5.99
CA LYS A 71 9.97 -3.18 -4.74
C LYS A 71 8.79 -3.05 -3.78
N MET A 72 8.99 -3.31 -2.50
CA MET A 72 7.95 -3.03 -1.50
C MET A 72 7.80 -1.54 -1.23
N ILE A 73 6.55 -1.09 -1.16
CA ILE A 73 6.20 0.29 -0.81
C ILE A 73 5.64 0.37 0.61
N SER A 74 4.79 -0.59 1.00
CA SER A 74 4.24 -0.67 2.36
C SER A 74 4.82 -1.86 3.12
N TYR A 75 4.99 -1.72 4.43
CA TYR A 75 5.48 -2.81 5.27
C TYR A 75 4.48 -4.00 5.28
N PRO A 76 4.96 -5.25 5.11
CA PRO A 76 4.09 -6.40 4.87
C PRO A 76 3.38 -6.91 6.13
N LEU A 77 3.98 -6.80 7.32
CA LEU A 77 3.32 -7.20 8.58
C LEU A 77 2.41 -6.11 9.14
N ALA A 78 1.44 -6.55 9.92
CA ALA A 78 0.60 -5.64 10.67
C ALA A 78 1.31 -5.15 11.94
N ALA A 79 1.11 -3.88 12.28
CA ALA A 79 1.74 -3.26 13.46
C ALA A 79 1.17 -3.73 14.81
N SER A 80 0.09 -4.51 14.80
CA SER A 80 -0.58 -5.00 16.00
C SER A 80 -0.72 -6.52 15.96
N ILE A 81 -0.42 -7.19 17.08
CA ILE A 81 -0.65 -8.63 17.21
C ILE A 81 -2.12 -9.00 16.97
N ARG A 82 -3.07 -8.11 17.30
CA ARG A 82 -4.49 -8.34 17.04
C ARG A 82 -4.79 -8.42 15.55
N MET A 83 -4.05 -7.67 14.75
CA MET A 83 -4.15 -7.66 13.30
C MET A 83 -3.42 -8.83 12.63
N MET A 84 -2.49 -9.49 13.33
CA MET A 84 -1.85 -10.71 12.81
C MET A 84 -2.85 -11.87 12.67
N TYR A 85 -3.90 -11.90 13.50
CA TYR A 85 -5.01 -12.87 13.39
C TYR A 85 -5.95 -12.60 12.20
N SER A 86 -5.77 -11.50 11.48
CA SER A 86 -6.61 -11.15 10.37
C SER A 86 -6.57 -12.23 9.29
N PRO A 87 -7.73 -12.64 8.73
CA PRO A 87 -7.77 -13.49 7.54
C PRO A 87 -7.38 -12.73 6.27
N THR A 88 -7.31 -11.40 6.34
CA THR A 88 -7.08 -10.52 5.19
C THR A 88 -5.82 -9.69 5.36
N ARG A 89 -5.12 -9.47 4.26
CA ARG A 89 -3.99 -8.54 4.19
C ARG A 89 -3.89 -7.94 2.80
N SER A 90 -3.38 -6.72 2.76
CA SER A 90 -2.99 -6.06 1.53
C SER A 90 -1.62 -5.42 1.65
N ILE A 91 -0.86 -5.41 0.55
CA ILE A 91 0.51 -4.89 0.49
C ILE A 91 0.69 -4.11 -0.81
N LEU A 92 1.20 -2.87 -0.72
CA LEU A 92 1.63 -2.08 -1.88
C LEU A 92 3.05 -2.49 -2.30
N ILE A 93 3.20 -2.68 -3.59
CA ILE A 93 4.49 -2.86 -4.27
C ILE A 93 4.59 -1.91 -5.47
N SER A 94 5.77 -1.78 -6.06
CA SER A 94 6.01 -1.01 -7.28
C SER A 94 5.07 -1.44 -8.42
N ALA A 95 4.78 -0.52 -9.34
CA ALA A 95 3.96 -0.80 -10.53
C ALA A 95 4.56 -1.88 -11.43
N ASN A 96 5.89 -1.82 -11.57
CA ASN A 96 6.69 -2.63 -12.48
C ASN A 96 7.89 -3.20 -11.72
N PRO A 97 8.44 -4.34 -12.19
CA PRO A 97 9.71 -4.82 -11.69
C PRO A 97 10.82 -3.83 -12.08
N GLN A 98 11.79 -3.70 -11.19
CA GLN A 98 12.99 -2.89 -11.33
C GLN A 98 14.21 -3.80 -11.13
N GLU A 99 15.32 -3.24 -10.65
CA GLU A 99 16.41 -4.03 -10.09
C GLU A 99 15.97 -4.68 -8.77
N VAL A 100 16.55 -5.84 -8.47
CA VAL A 100 16.28 -6.58 -7.23
C VAL A 100 16.65 -5.69 -6.03
N ASP A 101 15.66 -5.40 -5.19
CA ASP A 101 15.83 -4.62 -3.97
C ASP A 101 16.07 -5.57 -2.80
N GLU A 102 17.34 -5.75 -2.42
CA GLU A 102 17.76 -6.66 -1.34
C GLU A 102 17.06 -6.38 -0.02
N ILE A 103 16.79 -5.10 0.28
CA ILE A 103 16.05 -4.68 1.47
C ILE A 103 14.61 -5.22 1.43
N SER A 104 13.91 -5.10 0.30
CA SER A 104 12.57 -5.67 0.16
C SER A 104 12.57 -7.19 0.32
N MET A 105 13.59 -7.89 -0.21
CA MET A 105 13.74 -9.34 -0.05
C MET A 105 13.91 -9.73 1.41
N GLU A 106 14.85 -9.07 2.11
CA GLU A 106 15.09 -9.32 3.54
C GLU A 106 13.81 -9.08 4.34
N ILE A 107 13.14 -7.94 4.14
CA ILE A 107 11.92 -7.60 4.89
C ILE A 107 10.82 -8.64 4.67
N ILE A 108 10.57 -9.09 3.42
CA ILE A 108 9.46 -10.01 3.17
C ILE A 108 9.74 -11.40 3.74
N ASP A 109 10.98 -11.88 3.66
CA ASP A 109 11.37 -13.18 4.21
C ASP A 109 11.30 -13.16 5.74
N ASP A 110 11.84 -12.11 6.37
CA ASP A 110 11.73 -11.87 7.80
C ASP A 110 10.27 -11.82 8.26
N SER A 111 9.42 -11.19 7.44
CA SER A 111 8.01 -11.00 7.75
C SER A 111 7.26 -12.32 7.74
N ILE A 112 7.53 -13.20 6.77
CA ILE A 112 6.97 -14.55 6.75
C ILE A 112 7.40 -15.33 7.99
N GLN A 113 8.69 -15.28 8.35
CA GLN A 113 9.19 -15.97 9.54
C GLN A 113 8.54 -15.44 10.82
N LYS A 114 8.45 -14.11 10.97
CA LYS A 114 7.80 -13.45 12.13
C LYS A 114 6.31 -13.75 12.20
N TYR A 115 5.62 -13.82 11.05
CA TYR A 115 4.22 -14.25 10.99
C TYR A 115 4.08 -15.68 11.52
N ASP A 116 4.91 -16.61 11.05
CA ASP A 116 4.85 -18.02 11.45
C ASP A 116 5.11 -18.20 12.95
N ILE A 117 6.07 -17.47 13.52
CA ILE A 117 6.33 -17.49 14.96
C ILE A 117 5.17 -16.90 15.75
N THR A 118 4.62 -15.76 15.28
CA THR A 118 3.54 -15.04 15.96
C THR A 118 2.23 -15.82 15.93
N MET A 119 1.90 -16.41 14.79
CA MET A 119 0.71 -17.26 14.67
C MET A 119 0.96 -18.59 15.37
N GLY A 120 2.07 -19.29 15.12
CA GLY A 120 2.37 -20.55 15.78
C GLY A 120 1.19 -21.53 15.71
N GLN A 121 0.58 -21.84 16.87
CA GLN A 121 -0.61 -22.69 16.99
C GLN A 121 -1.93 -21.90 17.11
N ARG A 122 -1.88 -20.58 16.96
CA ARG A 122 -3.04 -19.68 17.02
C ARG A 122 -3.80 -19.75 15.71
N ASN A 123 -5.12 -19.58 15.81
CA ASN A 123 -6.01 -19.63 14.65
C ASN A 123 -6.27 -18.22 14.09
N VAL A 124 -6.43 -18.16 12.77
CA VAL A 124 -6.95 -16.99 12.06
C VAL A 124 -8.37 -16.69 12.55
N ASP A 125 -8.65 -15.42 12.82
CA ASP A 125 -9.98 -14.97 13.28
C ASP A 125 -10.89 -14.64 12.10
N VAL A 126 -11.36 -15.70 11.45
CA VAL A 126 -12.26 -15.62 10.29
C VAL A 126 -13.60 -14.99 10.65
N ARG A 127 -14.05 -15.12 11.90
CA ARG A 127 -15.35 -14.60 12.37
C ARG A 127 -15.46 -13.09 12.17
N ASN A 128 -14.36 -12.36 12.38
CA ASN A 128 -14.33 -10.91 12.29
C ASN A 128 -13.74 -10.40 10.96
N ARG A 129 -13.77 -11.21 9.88
CA ARG A 129 -13.19 -10.87 8.56
C ARG A 129 -13.58 -9.46 8.09
N LYS A 130 -14.86 -9.09 8.18
CA LYS A 130 -15.36 -7.80 7.67
C LYS A 130 -14.72 -6.61 8.38
N ASP A 131 -14.54 -6.69 9.69
CA ASP A 131 -13.91 -5.61 10.47
C ASP A 131 -12.43 -5.47 10.10
N TYR A 132 -11.76 -6.62 9.94
CA TYR A 132 -10.39 -6.64 9.46
C TYR A 132 -10.25 -6.09 8.03
N GLU A 133 -11.18 -6.38 7.12
CA GLU A 133 -11.18 -5.85 5.75
C GLU A 133 -11.30 -4.32 5.73
N ILE A 134 -12.09 -3.73 6.63
CA ILE A 134 -12.22 -2.27 6.76
C ILE A 134 -10.90 -1.67 7.25
N ILE A 135 -10.31 -2.23 8.29
CA ILE A 135 -9.04 -1.74 8.85
C ILE A 135 -7.92 -1.85 7.83
N ASP A 136 -7.78 -3.00 7.17
CA ASP A 136 -6.75 -3.22 6.14
C ASP A 136 -6.94 -2.29 4.94
N TYR A 137 -8.19 -2.03 4.53
CA TYR A 137 -8.50 -1.03 3.51
C TYR A 137 -8.03 0.37 3.92
N ASP A 138 -8.32 0.83 5.13
CA ASP A 138 -7.92 2.16 5.61
C ASP A 138 -6.40 2.32 5.69
N LEU A 139 -5.69 1.25 6.06
CA LEU A 139 -4.22 1.21 6.05
C LEU A 139 -3.66 1.36 4.64
N ILE A 140 -4.27 0.70 3.64
CA ILE A 140 -3.87 0.81 2.23
C ILE A 140 -4.11 2.21 1.68
N ILE A 141 -5.26 2.81 1.98
CA ILE A 141 -5.53 4.20 1.60
C ILE A 141 -4.50 5.15 2.20
N SER A 142 -4.10 4.94 3.44
CA SER A 142 -3.08 5.74 4.11
C SER A 142 -1.71 5.58 3.43
N ALA A 143 -1.29 4.34 3.16
CA ALA A 143 -0.04 4.04 2.47
C ALA A 143 0.01 4.64 1.05
N ILE A 144 -1.09 4.60 0.29
CA ILE A 144 -1.19 5.23 -1.04
C ILE A 144 -0.97 6.75 -0.94
N LYS A 145 -1.58 7.41 0.05
CA LYS A 145 -1.45 8.86 0.27
C LYS A 145 -0.02 9.24 0.64
N GLU A 146 0.60 8.49 1.55
CA GLU A 146 1.99 8.71 1.98
C GLU A 146 2.96 8.54 0.81
N ASN A 147 2.81 7.48 0.01
CA ASN A 147 3.62 7.24 -1.18
C ASN A 147 3.48 8.39 -2.20
N GLY A 148 2.25 8.86 -2.44
CA GLY A 148 2.01 10.02 -3.30
C GLY A 148 2.68 11.30 -2.79
N PHE A 149 2.61 11.56 -1.48
CA PHE A 149 3.26 12.72 -0.86
C PHE A 149 4.79 12.66 -0.96
N MET A 150 5.40 11.50 -0.74
CA MET A 150 6.85 11.32 -0.80
C MET A 150 7.41 11.60 -2.20
N LYS A 151 6.67 11.23 -3.25
CA LYS A 151 7.03 11.54 -4.63
C LYS A 151 7.01 13.04 -4.93
N CYS A 152 6.10 13.80 -4.32
CA CYS A 152 6.06 15.26 -4.49
C CYS A 152 7.28 15.94 -3.87
N ILE A 153 7.77 15.46 -2.73
CA ILE A 153 8.98 16.00 -2.09
C ILE A 153 10.23 15.74 -2.94
N ASN A 154 10.38 14.52 -3.44
CA ASN A 154 11.58 14.11 -4.18
C ASN A 154 11.66 14.70 -5.62
N LYS A 155 10.66 15.47 -6.05
CA LYS A 155 10.64 16.19 -7.33
C LYS A 155 11.09 17.66 -7.20
N ILE A 156 11.32 18.16 -5.99
CA ILE A 156 11.81 19.52 -5.69
C ILE A 156 13.32 19.49 -5.57
#